data_AF-A0AAN0K4S5-F1
#
_entry.id   AF-A0AAN0K4S5-F1
#
_cell.length_a   1.000
_cell.length_b   1.000
_cell.length_c   1.000
_cell.angle_alpha   90.00
_cell.angle_beta   90.00
_cell.angle_gamma   90.00
#
_symmetry.space_group_name_H-M   'P 1'
#
loop_
_entity.id
_entity.type
_entity.pdbx_description
1 polymer ?
#
loop_
_entity_poly.entity_id
_entity_poly.type
_entity_poly.pdbx_seq_one_letter_code
_entity_poly.pdbx_strand_id
1 'polypeptide(L)'
;MLPLVSEVRLHIYGEEELMVNTAEKKLKATIFTTFYTEEIDYPSITAFSDKTLHELESFASDHNVDIEIDRDPSLHSVNLSGFLQDVMLVKDKICDATSLITREQSNKAAAALVSKTVCWIRINPDNEEEEEYGKLLNYEIEQAFQNEKKIYYAADYDFFINFWKMEEKDEATDKTAVVKRLDLTKAQEQPDNWDPMPFDSQGKEKRFYLVPLPAISPEYETAKAAFNKTMTRSYSQILSIQRLQNPVLYYQYAVRKKEMEKRNPKGHQNERLLWHGTSPDTLDKINTCGFDRN
;
A
#
# COMPACT_ATOMS: atom_id res chain seq x y z
N MET A 1 19.95 28.42 5.68
CA MET A 1 20.77 29.12 6.68
C MET A 1 21.79 28.08 7.14
N LEU A 2 23.07 28.23 6.81
CA LEU A 2 24.10 27.31 7.30
C LEU A 2 24.20 27.45 8.83
N PRO A 3 24.38 26.38 9.62
CA PRO A 3 24.52 26.52 11.06
C PRO A 3 25.74 27.40 11.35
N LEU A 4 25.63 28.31 12.32
CA LEU A 4 26.82 28.95 12.88
C LEU A 4 27.72 27.82 13.38
N VAL A 5 28.86 27.60 12.72
CA VAL A 5 29.95 26.80 13.28
C VAL A 5 30.28 27.46 14.61
N SER A 6 29.86 26.85 15.71
CA SER A 6 30.15 27.32 17.05
C SER A 6 31.64 27.14 17.28
N GLU A 7 32.41 28.20 17.04
CA GLU A 7 33.85 28.20 17.29
C GLU A 7 34.08 28.20 18.81
N VAL A 8 34.54 27.06 19.34
CA VAL A 8 34.99 26.98 20.74
C VAL A 8 36.48 27.31 20.77
N ARG A 9 36.84 28.46 21.35
CA ARG A 9 38.24 28.80 21.64
C ARG A 9 38.64 28.31 23.01
N LEU A 10 39.64 27.45 23.05
CA LEU A 10 40.27 26.98 24.28
C LEU A 10 41.63 27.68 24.45
N HIS A 11 41.82 28.39 25.57
CA HIS A 11 43.12 28.95 25.94
C HIS A 11 43.79 28.03 26.97
N ILE A 12 44.96 27.49 26.63
CA ILE A 12 45.74 26.60 27.49
C ILE A 12 46.92 27.38 28.07
N TYR A 13 47.01 27.46 29.40
CA TYR A 13 48.10 28.14 30.11
C TYR A 13 48.91 27.11 30.93
N GLY A 14 50.22 27.29 31.00
CA GLY A 14 51.13 26.44 31.77
C GLY A 14 52.44 27.16 32.09
N GLU A 15 53.17 26.67 33.10
CA GLU A 15 54.45 27.25 33.53
C GLU A 15 55.58 27.04 32.51
N GLU A 16 55.50 25.96 31.72
CA GLU A 16 56.45 25.63 30.65
C GLU A 16 55.72 25.32 29.34
N GLU A 17 56.35 25.64 28.20
CA GLU A 17 55.84 25.34 26.85
C GLU A 17 55.60 23.83 26.65
N LEU A 18 56.45 22.99 27.26
CA LEU A 18 56.31 21.53 27.21
C LEU A 18 55.00 21.03 27.84
N MET A 19 54.53 21.69 28.92
CA MET A 19 53.27 21.34 29.58
C MET A 19 52.07 21.73 28.72
N VAL A 20 52.11 22.90 28.09
CA VAL A 20 51.06 23.36 27.16
C VAL A 20 50.94 22.39 25.97
N ASN A 21 52.06 22.04 25.36
CA ASN A 21 52.11 21.08 24.24
C ASN A 21 51.59 19.69 24.63
N THR A 22 51.87 19.24 25.85
CA THR A 22 51.39 17.94 26.36
C THR A 22 49.88 17.96 26.58
N ALA A 23 49.35 19.04 27.16
CA ALA A 23 47.91 19.23 27.35
C ALA A 23 47.16 19.29 26.01
N GLU A 24 47.69 20.04 25.04
CA GLU A 24 47.13 20.13 23.69
C GLU A 24 47.08 18.76 23.00
N LYS A 25 48.17 17.99 23.05
CA LYS A 25 48.22 16.63 22.49
C LYS A 25 47.20 15.70 23.15
N LYS A 26 47.07 15.74 24.47
CA LYS A 26 46.07 14.94 25.19
C LYS A 26 44.66 15.34 24.79
N LEU A 27 44.37 16.63 24.67
CA LEU A 27 43.05 17.12 24.27
C LEU A 27 42.69 16.68 22.85
N LYS A 28 43.62 16.85 21.90
CA LYS A 28 43.46 16.38 20.51
C LYS A 28 43.24 14.88 20.44
N ALA A 29 44.04 14.10 21.18
CA ALA A 29 43.88 12.65 21.26
C ALA A 29 42.51 12.28 21.83
N THR A 30 42.10 12.90 22.94
CA THR A 30 40.78 12.67 23.55
C THR A 30 39.68 12.92 22.54
N ILE A 31 39.64 14.11 21.90
CA ILE A 31 38.63 14.46 20.88
C ILE A 31 38.59 13.42 19.77
N PHE A 32 39.75 13.06 19.22
CA PHE A 32 39.83 12.09 18.12
C PHE A 32 39.37 10.69 18.55
N THR A 33 39.57 10.32 19.82
CA THR A 33 39.14 9.01 20.34
C THR A 33 37.69 8.98 20.84
N THR A 34 37.10 10.14 21.17
CA THR A 34 35.73 10.22 21.69
C THR A 34 34.70 10.57 20.63
N PHE A 35 35.12 11.20 19.53
CA PHE A 35 34.26 11.49 18.39
C PHE A 35 34.11 10.25 17.51
N TYR A 36 32.87 9.88 17.23
CA TYR A 36 32.48 8.70 16.48
C TYR A 36 31.58 9.11 15.31
N THR A 37 31.76 8.43 14.17
CA THR A 37 30.95 8.64 12.97
C THR A 37 30.33 7.32 12.55
N GLU A 38 29.04 7.34 12.20
CA GLU A 38 28.29 6.19 11.70
C GLU A 38 27.60 6.57 10.39
N GLU A 39 27.71 5.70 9.40
CA GLU A 39 26.90 5.75 8.19
C GLU A 39 25.85 4.64 8.24
N ILE A 40 24.59 5.01 7.99
CA ILE A 40 23.46 4.10 7.96
C ILE A 40 22.90 4.11 6.55
N ASP A 41 22.83 2.93 5.94
CA ASP A 41 22.30 2.72 4.60
C ASP A 41 21.12 1.74 4.66
N TYR A 42 19.91 2.28 4.53
CA TYR A 42 18.66 1.51 4.46
C TYR A 42 17.74 2.06 3.36
N PRO A 43 17.27 1.23 2.42
CA PRO A 43 16.37 1.68 1.35
C PRO A 43 15.08 2.37 1.85
N SER A 44 14.62 2.05 3.06
CA SER A 44 13.46 2.66 3.70
C SER A 44 13.63 4.14 4.04
N ILE A 45 14.88 4.65 4.09
CA ILE A 45 15.17 6.08 4.35
C ILE A 45 14.54 6.98 3.28
N THR A 46 14.46 6.49 2.04
CA THR A 46 13.78 7.19 0.93
C THR A 46 12.32 7.54 1.23
N ALA A 47 11.67 6.79 2.14
CA ALA A 47 10.27 6.96 2.50
C ALA A 47 10.07 7.75 3.80
N PHE A 48 11.12 8.36 4.37
CA PHE A 48 10.99 9.25 5.54
C PHE A 48 10.12 10.47 5.22
N SER A 49 9.04 10.62 5.98
CA SER A 49 8.19 11.81 5.94
C SER A 49 8.92 13.02 6.54
N ASP A 50 8.51 14.24 6.17
CA ASP A 50 9.10 15.46 6.75
C ASP A 50 8.90 15.53 8.28
N LYS A 51 7.80 14.94 8.79
CA LYS A 51 7.57 14.79 10.23
C LYS A 51 8.61 13.88 10.87
N THR A 52 8.87 12.72 10.26
CA THR A 52 9.89 11.77 10.73
C THR A 52 11.27 12.40 10.72
N LEU A 53 11.63 13.15 9.66
CA LEU A 53 12.89 13.88 9.61
C LEU A 53 13.01 14.86 10.78
N HIS A 54 12.00 15.69 10.99
CA HIS A 54 12.01 16.67 12.06
C HIS A 54 12.15 16.02 13.45
N GLU A 55 11.48 14.89 13.68
CA GLU A 55 11.59 14.13 14.93
C GLU A 55 12.99 13.52 15.13
N LEU A 56 13.64 13.06 14.06
CA LEU A 56 15.00 12.53 14.10
C LEU A 56 16.04 13.64 14.30
N GLU A 57 15.91 14.76 13.58
CA GLU A 57 16.78 15.94 13.71
C GLU A 57 16.67 16.55 15.11
N SER A 58 15.46 16.72 15.64
CA SER A 58 15.25 17.21 17.00
C SER A 58 15.89 16.28 18.02
N PHE A 59 15.69 14.97 17.88
CA PHE A 59 16.25 14.00 18.80
C PHE A 59 17.79 13.96 18.74
N ALA A 60 18.38 14.05 17.56
CA ALA A 60 19.83 14.13 17.39
C ALA A 60 20.40 15.41 18.02
N SER A 61 19.72 16.55 17.80
CA SER A 61 20.10 17.82 18.42
C SER A 61 20.05 17.78 19.94
N ASP A 62 19.04 17.14 20.53
CA ASP A 62 18.91 16.97 21.99
C ASP A 62 20.05 16.13 22.59
N HIS A 63 20.69 15.28 21.77
CA HIS A 63 21.80 14.41 22.16
C HIS A 63 23.17 14.92 21.67
N ASN A 64 23.25 16.15 21.15
CA ASN A 64 24.49 16.73 20.59
C ASN A 64 25.12 15.86 19.49
N VAL A 65 24.28 15.22 18.67
CA VAL A 65 24.69 14.45 17.49
C VAL A 65 24.38 15.26 16.25
N ASP A 66 25.39 15.48 15.42
CA ASP A 66 25.19 16.01 14.08
C ASP A 66 24.62 14.89 13.20
N ILE A 67 23.54 15.21 12.48
CA ILE A 67 22.83 14.28 11.60
C ILE A 67 22.67 14.89 10.22
N GLU A 68 23.02 14.11 9.19
CA GLU A 68 22.79 14.44 7.79
C GLU A 68 21.99 13.31 7.14
N ILE A 69 20.81 13.62 6.62
CA ILE A 69 19.88 12.63 6.05
C ILE A 69 19.73 12.88 4.56
N ASP A 70 20.08 11.87 3.75
CA ASP A 70 19.84 11.86 2.32
C ASP A 70 18.71 10.89 1.97
N ARG A 71 17.62 11.42 1.40
CA ARG A 71 16.45 10.63 0.96
C ARG A 71 16.51 10.25 -0.52
N ASP A 72 17.56 10.64 -1.25
CA ASP A 72 17.70 10.34 -2.66
C ASP A 72 17.70 8.81 -2.87
N PRO A 73 16.92 8.29 -3.83
CA PRO A 73 16.86 6.85 -4.09
C PRO A 73 18.20 6.18 -4.46
N SER A 74 19.22 6.96 -4.82
CA SER A 74 20.57 6.46 -5.14
C SER A 74 21.56 6.51 -3.98
N LEU A 75 21.27 7.30 -2.93
CA LEU A 75 22.14 7.48 -1.76
C LEU A 75 21.51 6.89 -0.50
N HIS A 76 20.27 7.29 -0.20
CA HIS A 76 19.44 6.79 0.91
C HIS A 76 20.21 6.52 2.22
N SER A 77 21.00 7.51 2.65
CA SER A 77 21.92 7.36 3.77
C SER A 77 21.65 8.35 4.90
N VAL A 78 22.05 7.96 6.11
CA VAL A 78 22.12 8.86 7.26
C VAL A 78 23.53 8.83 7.82
N ASN A 79 24.16 9.99 7.90
CA ASN A 79 25.45 10.16 8.55
C ASN A 79 25.26 10.79 9.92
N LEU A 80 25.82 10.15 10.95
CA LEU A 80 25.81 10.60 12.33
C LEU A 80 27.23 10.92 12.77
N SER A 81 27.40 12.00 13.52
CA SER A 81 28.68 12.28 14.17
C SER A 81 28.51 12.92 15.55
N GLY A 82 29.27 12.43 16.53
CA GLY A 82 29.14 12.86 17.92
C GLY A 82 29.85 11.91 18.88
N PHE A 83 29.51 11.94 20.18
CA PHE A 83 30.03 10.96 21.12
C PHE A 83 29.42 9.59 20.88
N LEU A 84 30.22 8.52 21.00
CA LEU A 84 29.79 7.15 20.69
C LEU A 84 28.44 6.76 21.34
N GLN A 85 28.25 7.05 22.63
CA GLN A 85 27.02 6.68 23.33
C GLN A 85 25.79 7.39 22.74
N ASP A 86 25.91 8.68 22.44
CA ASP A 86 24.84 9.49 21.87
C ASP A 86 24.55 9.08 20.42
N VAL A 87 25.60 8.82 19.62
CA VAL A 87 25.44 8.32 18.25
C VAL A 87 24.71 6.98 18.23
N MET A 88 25.00 6.06 19.16
CA MET A 88 24.28 4.79 19.26
C MET A 88 22.80 4.99 19.61
N LEU A 89 22.47 5.92 20.51
CA LEU A 89 21.07 6.24 20.85
C LEU A 89 20.30 6.78 19.63
N VAL A 90 20.91 7.68 18.86
CA VAL A 90 20.29 8.24 17.65
C VAL A 90 20.16 7.16 16.57
N LYS A 91 21.17 6.30 16.40
CA LYS A 91 21.13 5.15 15.49
C LYS A 91 19.97 4.21 15.83
N ASP A 92 19.77 3.87 17.09
CA ASP A 92 18.67 2.99 17.52
C ASP A 92 17.31 3.59 17.14
N LYS A 93 17.11 4.90 17.36
CA LYS A 93 15.88 5.59 16.94
C LYS A 93 15.67 5.58 15.42
N ILE A 94 16.74 5.72 14.64
CA ILE A 94 16.67 5.62 13.17
C ILE A 94 16.28 4.19 12.76
N CYS A 95 16.88 3.18 13.38
CA CYS A 95 16.56 1.77 13.16
C CYS A 95 15.09 1.46 13.48
N ASP A 96 14.54 2.05 14.53
CA ASP A 96 13.12 1.92 14.87
C ASP A 96 12.23 2.54 13.79
N ALA A 97 12.59 3.74 13.31
CA ALA A 97 11.85 4.44 12.26
C ALA A 97 11.88 3.68 10.92
N THR A 98 13.04 3.15 10.52
CA THR A 98 13.15 2.34 9.30
C THR A 98 12.35 1.05 9.40
N SER A 99 12.46 0.34 10.54
CA SER A 99 11.71 -0.88 10.80
C SER A 99 10.19 -0.65 10.74
N LEU A 100 9.71 0.47 11.27
CA LEU A 100 8.30 0.86 11.21
C LEU A 100 7.83 1.04 9.76
N ILE A 101 8.58 1.78 8.96
CA ILE A 101 8.24 2.04 7.56
C ILE A 101 8.24 0.76 6.72
N THR A 102 9.26 -0.08 6.89
CA THR A 102 9.33 -1.37 6.18
C THR A 102 8.12 -2.24 6.50
N ARG A 103 7.73 -2.30 7.79
CA ARG A 103 6.55 -3.03 8.23
C ARG A 103 5.26 -2.46 7.61
N GLU A 104 5.08 -1.14 7.61
CA GLU A 104 3.91 -0.51 7.01
C GLU A 104 3.80 -0.77 5.51
N GLN A 105 4.91 -0.68 4.78
CA GLN A 105 4.95 -0.97 3.34
C GLN A 105 4.63 -2.44 3.07
N SER A 106 5.20 -3.35 3.85
CA SER A 106 4.90 -4.79 3.76
C SER A 106 3.41 -5.07 4.02
N ASN A 107 2.83 -4.47 5.07
CA ASN A 107 1.40 -4.59 5.37
C ASN A 107 0.53 -4.02 4.25
N LYS A 108 0.87 -2.86 3.67
CA LYS A 108 0.14 -2.29 2.52
C LYS A 108 0.18 -3.22 1.31
N ALA A 109 1.34 -3.81 1.01
CA ALA A 109 1.48 -4.77 -0.08
C ALA A 109 0.65 -6.04 0.15
N ALA A 110 0.70 -6.61 1.36
CA ALA A 110 -0.10 -7.77 1.76
C ALA A 110 -1.60 -7.46 1.70
N ALA A 111 -2.02 -6.30 2.20
CA ALA A 111 -3.41 -5.85 2.16
C ALA A 111 -3.95 -5.71 0.73
N ALA A 112 -3.14 -5.18 -0.19
CA ALA A 112 -3.50 -5.08 -1.60
C ALA A 112 -3.64 -6.45 -2.30
N LEU A 113 -2.94 -7.48 -1.82
CA LEU A 113 -3.09 -8.84 -2.31
C LEU A 113 -4.34 -9.51 -1.76
N VAL A 114 -4.58 -9.40 -0.44
CA VAL A 114 -5.76 -9.98 0.23
C VAL A 114 -7.05 -9.35 -0.26
N SER A 115 -7.08 -8.04 -0.55
CA SER A 115 -8.27 -7.38 -1.10
C SER A 115 -8.71 -7.90 -2.48
N LYS A 116 -7.87 -8.71 -3.15
CA LYS A 116 -8.23 -9.34 -4.43
C LYS A 116 -9.00 -10.64 -4.24
N THR A 117 -8.88 -11.29 -3.09
CA THR A 117 -9.44 -12.61 -2.80
C THR A 117 -10.51 -12.58 -1.73
N VAL A 118 -10.47 -11.62 -0.80
CA VAL A 118 -11.40 -11.51 0.31
C VAL A 118 -11.81 -10.06 0.51
N CYS A 119 -13.12 -9.84 0.73
CA CYS A 119 -13.67 -8.56 1.15
C CYS A 119 -14.53 -8.76 2.40
N TRP A 120 -14.17 -8.10 3.49
CA TRP A 120 -15.01 -7.94 4.66
C TRP A 120 -15.89 -6.70 4.48
N ILE A 121 -17.17 -6.85 4.81
CA ILE A 121 -18.15 -5.77 4.79
C ILE A 121 -18.89 -5.71 6.11
N ARG A 122 -19.35 -4.52 6.49
CA ARG A 122 -20.32 -4.31 7.57
C ARG A 122 -21.65 -3.83 7.01
N ILE A 123 -22.75 -4.17 7.68
CA ILE A 123 -24.06 -3.60 7.41
C ILE A 123 -24.26 -2.48 8.42
N ASN A 124 -24.32 -1.25 7.93
CA ASN A 124 -24.52 -0.08 8.77
C ASN A 124 -25.88 -0.17 9.48
N PRO A 125 -25.93 -0.04 10.82
CA PRO A 125 -27.15 -0.24 11.59
C PRO A 125 -28.21 0.85 11.37
N ASP A 126 -27.83 2.01 10.85
CA ASP A 126 -28.73 3.15 10.69
C ASP A 126 -29.45 3.16 9.33
N ASN A 127 -28.79 2.72 8.26
CA ASN A 127 -29.32 2.79 6.89
C ASN A 127 -29.33 1.44 6.16
N GLU A 128 -28.87 0.36 6.81
CA GLU A 128 -28.76 -0.99 6.26
C GLU A 128 -27.82 -1.10 5.02
N GLU A 129 -26.98 -0.09 4.77
CA GLU A 129 -26.03 -0.13 3.66
C GLU A 129 -24.85 -1.05 3.96
N GLU A 130 -24.42 -1.80 2.94
CA GLU A 130 -23.20 -2.63 2.99
C GLU A 130 -21.98 -1.72 2.74
N GLU A 131 -21.09 -1.63 3.72
CA GLU A 131 -19.87 -0.81 3.70
C GLU A 131 -18.63 -1.72 3.72
N GLU A 132 -17.74 -1.55 2.74
CA GLU A 132 -16.46 -2.25 2.70
C GLU A 132 -15.49 -1.69 3.74
N TYR A 133 -14.77 -2.55 4.45
CA TYR A 133 -13.62 -2.11 5.23
C TYR A 133 -12.49 -1.67 4.31
N GLY A 134 -11.77 -0.61 4.70
CA GLY A 134 -10.56 -0.18 4.01
C GLY A 134 -9.53 -1.31 3.91
N LYS A 135 -8.69 -1.31 2.86
CA LYS A 135 -7.80 -2.44 2.53
C LYS A 135 -6.96 -2.95 3.72
N LEU A 136 -6.37 -2.04 4.51
CA LEU A 136 -5.56 -2.40 5.68
C LEU A 136 -6.40 -3.07 6.76
N LEU A 137 -7.54 -2.47 7.10
CA LEU A 137 -8.45 -3.01 8.10
C LEU A 137 -9.03 -4.36 7.64
N ASN A 138 -9.41 -4.49 6.37
CA ASN A 138 -9.81 -5.76 5.76
C ASN A 138 -8.72 -6.84 5.91
N TYR A 139 -7.46 -6.48 5.71
CA TYR A 139 -6.32 -7.38 5.90
C TYR A 139 -6.17 -7.81 7.36
N GLU A 140 -6.25 -6.88 8.30
CA GLU A 140 -6.12 -7.18 9.73
C GLU A 140 -7.26 -8.05 10.25
N ILE A 141 -8.49 -7.75 9.84
CA ILE A 141 -9.68 -8.55 10.16
C ILE A 141 -9.51 -9.97 9.59
N GLU A 142 -9.10 -10.10 8.33
CA GLU A 142 -8.87 -11.40 7.71
C GLU A 142 -7.76 -12.18 8.42
N GLN A 143 -6.66 -11.54 8.80
CA GLN A 143 -5.59 -12.17 9.59
C GLN A 143 -6.11 -12.65 10.95
N ALA A 144 -6.89 -11.82 11.65
CA ALA A 144 -7.46 -12.18 12.93
C ALA A 144 -8.43 -13.38 12.81
N PHE A 145 -9.26 -13.38 11.78
CA PHE A 145 -10.20 -14.46 11.48
C PHE A 145 -9.48 -15.77 11.12
N GLN A 146 -8.48 -15.72 10.23
CA GLN A 146 -7.69 -16.89 9.83
C GLN A 146 -6.90 -17.50 10.99
N ASN A 147 -6.47 -16.68 11.95
CA ASN A 147 -5.82 -17.13 13.17
C ASN A 147 -6.81 -17.58 14.26
N GLU A 148 -8.08 -17.80 13.90
CA GLU A 148 -9.14 -18.29 14.80
C GLU A 148 -9.33 -17.42 16.05
N LYS A 149 -9.04 -16.12 15.96
CA LYS A 149 -9.35 -15.19 17.05
C LYS A 149 -10.87 -15.14 17.23
N LYS A 150 -11.31 -15.02 18.49
CA LYS A 150 -12.73 -14.81 18.81
C LYS A 150 -13.15 -13.36 18.62
N ILE A 151 -12.25 -12.44 18.98
CA ILE A 151 -12.47 -11.00 18.92
C ILE A 151 -11.27 -10.33 18.27
N TYR A 152 -11.52 -9.37 17.39
CA TYR A 152 -10.55 -8.42 16.87
C TYR A 152 -10.90 -7.02 17.35
N TYR A 153 -9.93 -6.30 17.90
CA TYR A 153 -10.10 -4.92 18.37
C TYR A 153 -9.42 -3.98 17.37
N ALA A 154 -10.20 -3.05 16.81
CA ALA A 154 -9.70 -2.01 15.92
C ALA A 154 -9.31 -0.78 16.74
N ALA A 155 -8.08 -0.77 17.24
CA ALA A 155 -7.60 0.26 18.17
C ALA A 155 -7.69 1.69 17.61
N ASP A 156 -7.57 1.86 16.29
CA ASP A 156 -7.64 3.18 15.64
C ASP A 156 -9.09 3.68 15.41
N TYR A 157 -10.09 2.85 15.70
CA TYR A 157 -11.49 3.10 15.34
C TYR A 157 -12.49 2.83 16.47
N ASP A 158 -12.03 2.54 17.69
CA ASP A 158 -12.85 2.32 18.88
C ASP A 158 -14.03 1.34 18.66
N PHE A 159 -13.79 0.25 17.92
CA PHE A 159 -14.75 -0.84 17.75
C PHE A 159 -14.06 -2.20 17.86
N PHE A 160 -14.85 -3.25 18.08
CA PHE A 160 -14.38 -4.63 17.99
C PHE A 160 -15.32 -5.50 17.16
N ILE A 161 -14.76 -6.55 16.55
CA ILE A 161 -15.51 -7.57 15.82
C ILE A 161 -15.52 -8.86 16.63
N ASN A 162 -16.70 -9.39 16.91
CA ASN A 162 -16.90 -10.73 17.43
C ASN A 162 -17.16 -11.70 16.27
N PHE A 163 -16.17 -12.53 15.96
CA PHE A 163 -16.25 -13.45 14.81
C PHE A 163 -17.21 -14.62 15.01
N TRP A 164 -17.56 -14.97 16.25
CA TRP A 164 -18.57 -16.01 16.48
C TRP A 164 -19.96 -15.45 16.16
N LYS A 165 -20.25 -14.24 16.61
CA LYS A 165 -21.54 -13.60 16.31
C LYS A 165 -21.60 -13.00 14.90
N MET A 166 -20.44 -12.82 14.27
CA MET A 166 -20.31 -12.05 13.03
C MET A 166 -20.90 -10.64 13.19
N GLU A 167 -20.51 -9.97 14.27
CA GLU A 167 -20.97 -8.64 14.66
C GLU A 167 -19.79 -7.72 14.98
N GLU A 168 -19.82 -6.50 14.45
CA GLU A 168 -19.02 -5.35 14.89
C GLU A 168 -19.80 -4.62 15.98
N LYS A 169 -19.11 -4.18 17.03
CA LYS A 169 -19.69 -3.33 18.07
C LYS A 169 -18.83 -2.09 18.26
N ASP A 170 -19.47 -0.94 18.07
CA ASP A 170 -18.89 0.38 18.29
C ASP A 170 -18.85 0.67 19.80
N GLU A 171 -17.68 0.96 20.35
CA GLU A 171 -17.50 1.12 21.79
C GLU A 171 -18.02 2.48 22.31
N ALA A 172 -18.13 3.49 21.43
CA ALA A 172 -18.59 4.82 21.81
C ALA A 172 -20.12 4.92 21.81
N THR A 173 -20.79 4.28 20.85
CA THR A 173 -22.23 4.38 20.62
C THR A 173 -23.01 3.15 21.06
N ASP A 174 -22.31 2.06 21.40
CA ASP A 174 -22.86 0.74 21.74
C ASP A 174 -23.66 0.08 20.59
N LYS A 175 -23.63 0.67 19.39
CA LYS A 175 -24.32 0.15 18.21
C LYS A 175 -23.64 -1.11 17.71
N THR A 176 -24.46 -2.04 17.21
CA THR A 176 -23.99 -3.32 16.67
C THR A 176 -24.31 -3.39 15.19
N ALA A 177 -23.30 -3.67 14.38
CA ALA A 177 -23.38 -3.87 12.94
C ALA A 177 -23.12 -5.35 12.62
N VAL A 178 -23.82 -5.91 11.62
CA VAL A 178 -23.53 -7.27 11.14
C VAL A 178 -22.32 -7.22 10.21
N VAL A 179 -21.35 -8.12 10.38
CA VAL A 179 -20.21 -8.24 9.47
C VAL A 179 -20.34 -9.49 8.60
N LYS A 180 -19.83 -9.41 7.36
CA LYS A 180 -19.80 -10.54 6.42
C LYS A 180 -18.42 -10.65 5.79
N ARG A 181 -17.96 -11.89 5.63
CA ARG A 181 -16.77 -12.22 4.85
C ARG A 181 -17.19 -12.70 3.47
N LEU A 182 -16.83 -11.96 2.44
CA LEU A 182 -17.04 -12.33 1.04
C LEU A 182 -15.76 -12.99 0.50
N ASP A 183 -15.89 -14.25 0.09
CA ASP A 183 -14.84 -14.97 -0.61
C ASP A 183 -14.94 -14.67 -2.11
N LEU A 184 -14.05 -13.80 -2.60
CA LEU A 184 -14.04 -13.35 -3.98
C LEU A 184 -13.49 -14.41 -4.95
N THR A 185 -13.01 -15.54 -4.41
CA THR A 185 -12.51 -16.67 -5.20
C THR A 185 -13.59 -17.72 -5.47
N LYS A 186 -14.67 -17.72 -4.68
CA LYS A 186 -15.80 -18.62 -4.90
C LYS A 186 -16.67 -18.08 -6.02
N ALA A 187 -16.70 -18.82 -7.13
CA ALA A 187 -17.52 -18.51 -8.29
C ALA A 187 -19.00 -18.36 -7.87
N GLN A 188 -19.52 -17.14 -7.99
CA GLN A 188 -20.94 -16.97 -8.31
C GLN A 188 -21.12 -17.32 -9.80
N GLU A 189 -22.33 -17.73 -10.19
CA GLU A 189 -22.67 -18.18 -11.55
C GLU A 189 -22.03 -17.27 -12.61
N GLN A 190 -21.12 -17.85 -13.39
CA GLN A 190 -20.52 -17.20 -14.55
C GLN A 190 -21.61 -16.98 -15.60
N PRO A 191 -21.46 -16.00 -16.52
CA PRO A 191 -22.42 -15.84 -17.60
C PRO A 191 -22.55 -17.15 -18.40
N ASP A 192 -23.78 -17.58 -18.68
CA ASP A 192 -24.06 -18.83 -19.39
C ASP A 192 -23.43 -18.89 -20.79
N ASN A 193 -23.10 -17.74 -21.37
CA ASN A 193 -22.49 -17.63 -22.69
C ASN A 193 -20.96 -17.72 -22.66
N TRP A 194 -20.34 -17.99 -21.52
CA TRP A 194 -18.89 -18.16 -21.42
C TRP A 194 -18.44 -19.55 -21.85
N ASP A 195 -17.32 -19.59 -22.58
CA ASP A 195 -16.62 -20.82 -22.92
C ASP A 195 -15.94 -21.40 -21.67
N PRO A 196 -15.75 -22.73 -21.58
CA PRO A 196 -14.95 -23.33 -20.52
C PRO A 196 -13.55 -22.72 -20.45
N MET A 197 -13.10 -22.41 -19.23
CA MET A 197 -11.77 -21.84 -19.04
C MET A 197 -10.69 -22.88 -19.39
N PRO A 198 -9.70 -22.52 -20.23
CA PRO A 198 -8.64 -23.45 -20.61
C PRO A 198 -7.63 -23.65 -19.47
N PHE A 199 -6.93 -24.78 -19.49
CA PHE A 199 -5.80 -25.04 -18.60
C PHE A 199 -4.47 -24.58 -19.22
N ASP A 200 -3.51 -24.23 -18.38
CA ASP A 200 -2.12 -23.96 -18.77
C ASP A 200 -1.29 -25.25 -18.90
N SER A 201 -0.02 -25.10 -19.27
CA SER A 201 0.90 -26.22 -19.45
C SER A 201 1.20 -27.02 -18.17
N GLN A 202 0.82 -26.50 -17.00
CA GLN A 202 0.96 -27.15 -15.70
C GLN A 202 -0.35 -27.78 -15.21
N GLY A 203 -1.41 -27.74 -16.03
CA GLY A 203 -2.72 -28.28 -15.68
C GLY A 203 -3.52 -27.39 -14.73
N LYS A 204 -3.15 -26.11 -14.59
CA LYS A 204 -3.89 -25.13 -13.80
C LYS A 204 -4.81 -24.31 -14.71
N GLU A 205 -6.02 -24.03 -14.27
CA GLU A 205 -6.95 -23.19 -15.03
C GLU A 205 -6.34 -21.79 -15.25
N LYS A 206 -6.40 -21.30 -16.49
CA LYS A 206 -5.85 -19.98 -16.84
C LYS A 206 -6.62 -18.88 -16.14
N ARG A 207 -5.90 -17.83 -15.75
CA ARG A 207 -6.48 -16.67 -15.06
C ARG A 207 -7.48 -15.89 -15.90
N PHE A 208 -7.22 -15.77 -17.20
CA PHE A 208 -8.17 -15.21 -18.16
C PHE A 208 -8.07 -15.93 -19.51
N TYR A 209 -9.10 -15.78 -20.32
CA TYR A 209 -9.16 -16.30 -21.68
C TYR A 209 -9.75 -15.26 -22.63
N LEU A 210 -9.03 -14.97 -23.72
CA LEU A 210 -9.53 -14.15 -24.82
C LEU A 210 -10.15 -15.07 -25.87
N VAL A 211 -11.47 -15.15 -25.88
CA VAL A 211 -12.24 -15.94 -26.83
C VAL A 211 -12.38 -15.15 -28.13
N PRO A 212 -11.81 -15.60 -29.26
CA PRO A 212 -12.06 -14.96 -30.55
C PRO A 212 -13.52 -15.14 -30.95
N LEU A 213 -14.22 -14.04 -31.22
CA LEU A 213 -15.61 -14.08 -31.66
C LEU A 213 -15.66 -14.27 -33.18
N PRO A 214 -16.36 -15.30 -33.70
CA PRO A 214 -16.57 -15.45 -35.12
C PRO A 214 -17.35 -14.25 -35.68
N ALA A 215 -16.96 -13.76 -36.87
CA ALA A 215 -17.61 -12.61 -37.50
C ALA A 215 -19.12 -12.80 -37.72
N ILE A 216 -19.57 -14.05 -37.84
CA ILE A 216 -20.98 -14.42 -38.03
C ILE A 216 -21.77 -14.52 -36.71
N SER A 217 -21.10 -14.41 -35.55
CA SER A 217 -21.76 -14.58 -34.27
C SER A 217 -22.62 -13.36 -33.91
N PRO A 218 -23.79 -13.54 -33.26
CA PRO A 218 -24.62 -12.42 -32.81
C PRO A 218 -23.89 -11.45 -31.89
N GLU A 219 -22.99 -11.97 -31.04
CA GLU A 219 -22.17 -11.16 -30.15
C GLU A 219 -21.19 -10.26 -30.92
N TYR A 220 -20.51 -10.81 -31.93
CA TYR A 220 -19.61 -10.04 -32.79
C TYR A 220 -20.35 -8.90 -33.50
N GLU A 221 -21.48 -9.20 -34.14
CA GLU A 221 -22.25 -8.19 -34.88
C GLU A 221 -22.82 -7.13 -33.94
N THR A 222 -23.23 -7.50 -32.71
CA THR A 222 -23.68 -6.54 -31.70
C THR A 222 -22.55 -5.59 -31.27
N ALA A 223 -21.37 -6.13 -30.95
CA ALA A 223 -20.21 -5.34 -30.56
C ALA A 223 -19.72 -4.42 -31.69
N LYS A 224 -19.65 -4.95 -32.92
CA LYS A 224 -19.32 -4.20 -34.14
C LYS A 224 -20.30 -3.07 -34.41
N ALA A 225 -21.61 -3.33 -34.31
CA ALA A 225 -22.63 -2.30 -34.49
C ALA A 225 -22.52 -1.20 -33.43
N ALA A 226 -22.33 -1.55 -32.16
CA ALA A 226 -22.12 -0.58 -31.08
C ALA A 226 -20.88 0.28 -31.30
N PHE A 227 -19.77 -0.32 -31.74
CA PHE A 227 -18.51 0.38 -32.02
C PHE A 227 -18.68 1.37 -33.18
N ASN A 228 -19.20 0.90 -34.31
CA ASN A 228 -19.40 1.71 -35.51
C ASN A 228 -20.41 2.84 -35.31
N LYS A 229 -21.40 2.66 -34.44
CA LYS A 229 -22.37 3.70 -34.10
C LYS A 229 -21.71 4.94 -33.51
N THR A 230 -20.66 4.75 -32.70
CA THR A 230 -19.95 5.85 -32.03
C THR A 230 -18.70 6.32 -32.77
N MET A 231 -18.19 5.52 -33.72
CA MET A 231 -16.96 5.83 -34.44
C MET A 231 -17.27 6.57 -35.76
N THR A 232 -17.22 7.90 -35.70
CA THR A 232 -17.62 8.80 -36.83
C THR A 232 -16.59 8.93 -37.95
N ARG A 233 -15.42 8.26 -37.83
CA ARG A 233 -14.34 8.31 -38.85
C ARG A 233 -14.28 7.03 -39.66
N SER A 234 -14.30 7.17 -41.00
CA SER A 234 -14.31 6.12 -42.02
C SER A 234 -13.09 5.18 -42.10
N TYR A 235 -12.23 5.14 -41.08
CA TYR A 235 -10.93 4.45 -41.11
C TYR A 235 -10.81 3.26 -40.14
N SER A 236 -11.92 2.74 -39.62
CA SER A 236 -11.89 1.64 -38.65
C SER A 236 -12.29 0.31 -39.30
N GLN A 237 -11.35 -0.33 -39.99
CA GLN A 237 -11.50 -1.74 -40.31
C GLN A 237 -11.29 -2.55 -39.02
N ILE A 238 -12.33 -3.22 -38.55
CA ILE A 238 -12.24 -4.16 -37.43
C ILE A 238 -11.52 -5.42 -37.92
N LEU A 239 -10.35 -5.72 -37.36
CA LEU A 239 -9.57 -6.91 -37.69
C LEU A 239 -10.06 -8.15 -36.93
N SER A 240 -10.40 -8.00 -35.65
CA SER A 240 -10.97 -9.05 -34.81
C SER A 240 -11.69 -8.44 -33.60
N ILE A 241 -12.59 -9.22 -33.00
CA ILE A 241 -13.20 -8.92 -31.70
C ILE A 241 -13.00 -10.16 -30.83
N GLN A 242 -12.55 -9.96 -29.60
CA GLN A 242 -12.34 -11.03 -28.63
C GLN A 242 -13.12 -10.72 -27.35
N ARG A 243 -13.81 -11.72 -26.80
CA ARG A 243 -14.44 -11.64 -25.48
C ARG A 243 -13.41 -11.98 -24.42
N LEU A 244 -13.24 -11.12 -23.43
CA LEU A 244 -12.41 -11.38 -22.26
C LEU A 244 -13.23 -12.13 -21.21
N GLN A 245 -12.80 -13.34 -20.87
CA GLN A 245 -13.29 -14.11 -19.74
C GLN A 245 -12.26 -14.10 -18.63
N ASN A 246 -12.58 -13.41 -17.54
CA ASN A 246 -11.78 -13.45 -16.31
C ASN A 246 -12.75 -13.66 -15.15
N PRO A 247 -12.88 -14.89 -14.63
CA PRO A 247 -13.87 -15.22 -13.59
C PRO A 247 -13.74 -14.34 -12.34
N VAL A 248 -12.51 -14.05 -11.90
CA VAL A 248 -12.26 -13.25 -10.69
C VAL A 248 -12.67 -11.79 -10.90
N LEU A 249 -12.27 -11.18 -12.02
CA LEU A 249 -12.66 -9.79 -12.30
C LEU A 249 -14.17 -9.66 -12.55
N TYR A 250 -14.78 -10.65 -13.21
CA TYR A 250 -16.23 -10.65 -13.41
C TYR A 250 -16.98 -10.80 -12.10
N TYR A 251 -16.50 -11.66 -11.19
CA TYR A 251 -17.09 -11.78 -9.87
C TYR A 251 -17.02 -10.44 -9.10
N GLN A 252 -15.84 -9.83 -9.04
CA GLN A 252 -15.66 -8.52 -8.40
C GLN A 252 -16.56 -7.44 -9.03
N TYR A 253 -16.73 -7.48 -10.36
CA TYR A 253 -17.64 -6.62 -11.07
C TYR A 253 -19.11 -6.85 -10.68
N ALA A 254 -19.56 -8.11 -10.69
CA ALA A 254 -20.93 -8.50 -10.42
C ALA A 254 -21.35 -8.16 -8.98
N VAL A 255 -20.45 -8.36 -8.01
CA VAL A 255 -20.65 -7.94 -6.61
C VAL A 255 -20.86 -6.43 -6.54
N ARG A 256 -19.94 -5.64 -7.08
CA ARG A 256 -20.03 -4.17 -7.08
C ARG A 256 -21.25 -3.64 -7.83
N LYS A 257 -21.63 -4.28 -8.94
CA LYS A 257 -22.84 -3.94 -9.69
C LYS A 257 -24.09 -4.14 -8.81
N LYS A 258 -24.21 -5.30 -8.15
CA LYS A 258 -25.33 -5.58 -7.25
C LYS A 258 -25.38 -4.59 -6.08
N GLU A 259 -24.23 -4.23 -5.52
CA GLU A 259 -24.15 -3.20 -4.48
C GLU A 259 -24.64 -1.83 -4.97
N MET A 260 -24.19 -1.37 -6.15
CA MET A 260 -24.67 -0.12 -6.75
C MET A 260 -26.17 -0.14 -7.07
N GLU A 261 -26.70 -1.28 -7.50
CA GLU A 261 -28.13 -1.48 -7.76
C GLU A 261 -28.99 -1.40 -6.50
N LYS A 262 -28.46 -1.81 -5.34
CA LYS A 262 -29.13 -1.63 -4.05
C LYS A 262 -29.06 -0.18 -3.56
N ARG A 263 -27.89 0.46 -3.67
CA ARG A 263 -27.64 1.79 -3.11
C ARG A 263 -28.33 2.90 -3.89
N ASN A 264 -28.36 2.81 -5.21
CA ASN A 264 -28.91 3.87 -6.04
C ASN A 264 -30.45 3.77 -6.16
N PRO A 265 -31.16 4.89 -6.36
CA PRO A 265 -32.61 4.89 -6.47
C PRO A 265 -33.11 3.89 -7.52
N LYS A 266 -34.24 3.25 -7.24
CA LYS A 266 -34.85 2.27 -8.16
C LYS A 266 -35.02 2.89 -9.56
N GLY A 267 -34.45 2.22 -10.56
CA GLY A 267 -34.48 2.69 -11.96
C GLY A 267 -33.27 3.55 -12.36
N HIS A 268 -32.30 3.80 -11.48
CA HIS A 268 -31.04 4.45 -11.85
C HIS A 268 -30.22 3.56 -12.79
N GLN A 269 -29.64 4.15 -13.84
CA GLN A 269 -28.80 3.43 -14.79
C GLN A 269 -27.36 3.32 -14.27
N ASN A 270 -27.07 2.26 -13.52
CA ASN A 270 -25.75 2.00 -12.92
C ASN A 270 -24.69 1.49 -13.92
N GLU A 271 -25.14 0.80 -14.98
CA GLU A 271 -24.26 0.16 -15.96
C GLU A 271 -24.35 0.88 -17.31
N ARG A 272 -23.19 1.17 -17.89
CA ARG A 272 -23.07 1.75 -19.24
C ARG A 272 -21.96 1.04 -19.99
N LEU A 273 -22.23 0.73 -21.26
CA LEU A 273 -21.21 0.26 -22.19
C LEU A 273 -20.41 1.46 -22.70
N LEU A 274 -19.09 1.47 -22.46
CA LEU A 274 -18.18 2.55 -22.85
C LEU A 274 -16.93 1.98 -23.53
N TRP A 275 -16.22 2.82 -24.28
CA TRP A 275 -14.99 2.45 -24.97
C TRP A 275 -13.76 2.95 -24.20
N HIS A 276 -12.75 2.09 -24.08
CA HIS A 276 -11.45 2.43 -23.51
C HIS A 276 -10.34 2.07 -24.51
N GLY A 277 -9.62 3.07 -25.00
CA GLY A 277 -8.44 2.88 -25.83
C GLY A 277 -7.19 2.80 -24.97
N THR A 278 -6.31 1.83 -25.25
CA THR A 278 -5.08 1.61 -24.48
C THR A 278 -3.94 1.15 -25.39
N SER A 279 -2.69 1.17 -24.90
CA SER A 279 -1.54 0.67 -25.66
C SER A 279 -1.43 -0.86 -25.57
N PRO A 280 -0.74 -1.53 -26.52
CA PRO A 280 -0.53 -2.97 -26.43
C PRO A 280 0.16 -3.43 -25.14
N ASP A 281 1.08 -2.61 -24.61
CA ASP A 281 1.91 -2.95 -23.44
C ASP A 281 1.12 -3.03 -22.12
N THR A 282 -0.06 -2.41 -22.06
CA THR A 282 -0.93 -2.42 -20.87
C THR A 282 -2.00 -3.51 -20.93
N LEU A 283 -2.21 -4.13 -22.10
CA LEU A 283 -3.32 -5.05 -22.35
C LEU A 283 -3.28 -6.26 -21.40
N ASP A 284 -2.11 -6.89 -21.25
CA ASP A 284 -1.94 -8.05 -20.36
C ASP A 284 -2.23 -7.69 -18.90
N LYS A 285 -1.75 -6.53 -18.45
CA LYS A 285 -2.01 -6.02 -17.10
C LYS A 285 -3.51 -5.79 -16.88
N ILE A 286 -4.21 -5.17 -17.83
CA ILE A 286 -5.66 -4.93 -17.73
C ILE A 286 -6.42 -6.26 -17.72
N ASN A 287 -6.09 -7.20 -18.61
CA ASN A 287 -6.76 -8.50 -18.68
C ASN A 287 -6.55 -9.34 -17.41
N THR A 288 -5.38 -9.18 -16.77
CA THR A 288 -4.98 -9.93 -15.58
C THR A 288 -5.51 -9.30 -14.29
N CYS A 289 -5.38 -7.99 -14.15
CA CYS A 289 -5.57 -7.24 -12.91
C CYS A 289 -6.76 -6.27 -12.94
N GLY A 290 -7.40 -6.06 -14.08
CA GLY A 290 -8.43 -5.05 -14.27
C GLY A 290 -7.86 -3.64 -14.41
N PHE A 291 -8.71 -2.64 -14.25
CA PHE A 291 -8.31 -1.23 -14.29
C PHE A 291 -7.76 -0.78 -12.94
N ASP A 292 -6.55 -0.22 -12.94
CA ASP A 292 -5.93 0.44 -11.77
C ASP A 292 -5.66 1.91 -12.12
N ARG A 293 -5.78 2.78 -11.12
CA ARG A 293 -5.56 4.25 -11.25
C ARG A 293 -4.35 4.74 -10.44
N ASN A 294 -3.65 3.83 -9.74
CA ASN A 294 -2.47 4.13 -8.94
C ASN A 294 -1.18 3.91 -9.73
#